data_AF-A0A2V7NVN6-F1
#
_entry.id   AF-A0A2V7NVN6-F1
#
_cell.length_a   1.000
_cell.length_b   1.000
_cell.length_c   1.000
_cell.angle_alpha   90.00
_cell.angle_beta   90.00
_cell.angle_gamma   90.00
#
_symmetry.space_group_name_H-M   'P 1'
#
loop_
_entity.id
_entity.type
_entity.pdbx_description
1 polymer ?
#
loop_
_entity_poly.entity_id
_entity_poly.type
_entity_poly.pdbx_seq_one_letter_code
_entity_poly.pdbx_strand_id
1 'polypeptide(L)'
;AAYESDRAVHGLASPGAWREIQWAQRAVTADGHRIDTPLLFLLGGEDRIVDAHAARAFADGLTVPVQVQWYPEMYHELLHDPQNEQVIADIVAFLATRGVA
;
A
#
# COMPACT_ATOMS: atom_id res chain seq x y z
N ALA A 1 5.11 9.95 -21.51
CA ALA A 1 6.15 9.47 -22.45
C ALA A 1 6.72 8.11 -22.05
N ALA A 2 7.62 8.00 -21.07
CA ALA A 2 8.24 6.70 -20.71
C ALA A 2 7.20 5.68 -20.18
N TYR A 3 6.34 6.10 -19.26
CA TYR A 3 5.27 5.27 -18.69
C TYR A 3 4.28 4.74 -19.73
N GLU A 4 3.77 5.63 -20.60
CA GLU A 4 2.79 5.26 -21.64
C GLU A 4 3.38 4.30 -22.69
N SER A 5 4.70 4.33 -22.89
CA SER A 5 5.40 3.44 -23.83
C SER A 5 5.79 2.10 -23.21
N ASP A 6 5.62 1.92 -21.89
CA ASP A 6 5.98 0.69 -21.20
C ASP A 6 4.96 -0.41 -21.49
N ARG A 7 5.40 -1.51 -22.11
CA ARG A 7 4.53 -2.65 -22.43
C ARG A 7 4.03 -3.39 -21.18
N ALA A 8 4.69 -3.23 -20.03
CA ALA A 8 4.22 -3.78 -18.77
C ALA A 8 3.00 -3.00 -18.22
N VAL A 9 2.80 -1.75 -18.68
CA VAL A 9 1.62 -0.94 -18.33
C VAL A 9 0.49 -1.26 -19.31
N HIS A 10 -0.39 -2.19 -18.93
CA HIS A 10 -1.53 -2.61 -19.75
C HIS A 10 -2.83 -2.74 -18.94
N GLY A 11 -3.98 -2.60 -19.59
CA GLY A 11 -5.31 -2.72 -18.95
C GLY A 11 -5.87 -4.14 -18.88
N LEU A 12 -5.05 -5.19 -19.02
CA LEU A 12 -5.50 -6.58 -19.08
C LEU A 12 -5.36 -7.28 -17.72
N ALA A 13 -6.44 -7.92 -17.26
CA ALA A 13 -6.44 -8.85 -16.14
C ALA A 13 -7.10 -10.16 -16.56
N SER A 14 -6.45 -11.31 -16.29
CA SER A 14 -7.05 -12.61 -16.55
C SER A 14 -8.04 -12.97 -15.42
N PRO A 15 -9.05 -13.82 -15.68
CA PRO A 15 -9.91 -14.35 -14.62
C PRO A 15 -9.14 -15.06 -13.51
N GLY A 16 -8.01 -15.70 -13.85
CA GLY A 16 -7.10 -16.31 -12.88
C GLY A 16 -6.46 -15.26 -11.97
N ALA A 17 -5.92 -14.18 -12.53
CA ALA A 17 -5.35 -13.09 -11.76
C ALA A 17 -6.37 -12.47 -10.80
N TRP A 18 -7.60 -12.23 -11.27
CA TRP A 18 -8.68 -11.74 -10.41
C TRP A 18 -8.97 -12.70 -9.25
N ARG A 19 -9.07 -14.01 -9.52
CA ARG A 19 -9.30 -15.02 -8.47
C ARG A 19 -8.20 -15.01 -7.41
N GLU A 20 -6.94 -14.90 -7.83
CA GLU A 20 -5.80 -14.86 -6.91
C GLU A 20 -5.79 -13.59 -6.05
N ILE A 21 -6.12 -12.42 -6.63
CA ILE A 21 -6.27 -11.18 -5.86
C ILE A 21 -7.36 -11.32 -4.80
N GLN A 22 -8.53 -11.84 -5.17
CA GLN A 22 -9.63 -12.05 -4.22
C GLN A 22 -9.25 -13.04 -3.11
N TRP A 23 -8.49 -14.09 -3.43
CA TRP A 23 -7.99 -15.04 -2.44
C TRP A 23 -6.98 -14.37 -1.49
N ALA A 24 -5.99 -13.65 -2.04
CA ALA A 24 -4.95 -12.99 -1.27
C ALA A 24 -5.52 -11.93 -0.31
N GLN A 25 -6.50 -11.13 -0.74
CA GLN A 25 -7.18 -10.16 0.12
C GLN A 25 -7.80 -10.83 1.36
N ARG A 26 -8.45 -11.99 1.20
CA ARG A 26 -9.01 -12.75 2.33
C ARG A 26 -7.93 -13.39 3.20
N ALA A 27 -6.90 -13.95 2.57
CA ALA A 27 -5.82 -14.62 3.27
C ALA A 27 -5.06 -13.64 4.17
N VAL A 28 -4.65 -12.47 3.67
CA VAL A 28 -3.95 -11.45 4.45
C VAL A 28 -4.74 -11.02 5.69
N THR A 29 -6.05 -10.80 5.56
CA THR A 29 -6.89 -10.44 6.71
C THR A 29 -7.02 -11.58 7.72
N ALA A 30 -7.22 -12.82 7.27
CA ALA A 30 -7.36 -13.98 8.16
C ALA A 30 -6.04 -14.34 8.87
N ASP A 31 -4.92 -14.19 8.17
CA ASP A 31 -3.59 -14.58 8.60
C ASP A 31 -2.77 -13.42 9.17
N GLY A 32 -3.37 -12.25 9.41
CA GLY A 32 -2.67 -11.06 9.91
C GLY A 32 -1.90 -11.31 11.21
N HIS A 33 -2.36 -12.25 12.05
CA HIS A 33 -1.69 -12.69 13.28
C HIS A 33 -0.30 -13.30 13.05
N ARG A 34 0.01 -13.72 11.81
CA ARG A 34 1.31 -14.29 11.43
C ARG A 34 2.36 -13.23 11.11
N ILE A 35 1.95 -11.98 10.96
CA ILE A 35 2.86 -10.85 10.75
C ILE A 35 3.54 -10.56 12.08
N ASP A 36 4.86 -10.66 12.11
CA ASP A 36 5.70 -10.47 13.30
C ASP A 36 6.70 -9.31 13.17
N THR A 37 6.69 -8.62 12.03
CA THR A 37 7.56 -7.48 11.76
C THR A 37 6.81 -6.15 11.83
N PRO A 38 7.47 -5.06 12.24
CA PRO A 38 6.86 -3.73 12.22
C PRO A 38 6.49 -3.28 10.79
N LEU A 39 5.32 -2.64 10.63
CA LEU A 39 4.79 -2.24 9.32
C LEU A 39 4.61 -0.73 9.16
N LEU A 40 4.72 -0.27 7.91
CA LEU A 40 4.31 1.06 7.45
C LEU A 40 3.16 0.90 6.46
N PHE A 41 2.05 1.59 6.72
CA PHE A 41 0.95 1.75 5.76
C PHE A 41 0.99 3.17 5.22
N LEU A 42 0.89 3.31 3.90
CA LEU A 42 0.80 4.57 3.17
C LEU A 42 -0.55 4.58 2.46
N LEU A 43 -1.47 5.43 2.88
CA LEU A 43 -2.88 5.38 2.46
C LEU A 43 -3.29 6.71 1.82
N GLY A 44 -3.72 6.66 0.56
CA GLY A 44 -4.32 7.81 -0.14
C GLY A 44 -5.79 7.97 0.23
N GLY A 45 -6.19 9.17 0.65
CA GLY A 45 -7.56 9.45 1.07
C GLY A 45 -8.57 9.49 -0.09
N GLU A 46 -8.10 9.75 -1.30
CA GLU A 46 -8.90 9.77 -2.54
C GLU A 46 -8.65 8.54 -3.43
N ASP A 47 -8.10 7.44 -2.88
CA ASP A 47 -7.89 6.22 -3.64
C ASP A 47 -9.23 5.64 -4.15
N ARG A 48 -9.32 5.46 -5.48
CA ARG A 48 -10.50 4.92 -6.18
C ARG A 48 -10.32 3.48 -6.67
N ILE A 49 -9.15 2.89 -6.42
CA ILE A 49 -8.79 1.53 -6.81
C ILE A 49 -8.89 0.61 -5.61
N VAL A 50 -8.40 1.04 -4.44
CA VAL A 50 -8.48 0.28 -3.18
C VAL A 50 -9.19 1.06 -2.08
N ASP A 51 -9.79 0.34 -1.14
CA ASP A 51 -10.42 0.95 0.03
C ASP A 51 -9.38 1.24 1.13
N ALA A 52 -8.96 2.50 1.22
CA ALA A 52 -8.00 2.97 2.22
C ALA A 52 -8.52 2.81 3.66
N HIS A 53 -9.84 2.88 3.89
CA HIS A 53 -10.41 2.68 5.22
C HIS A 53 -10.38 1.20 5.62
N ALA A 54 -10.60 0.28 4.69
CA ALA A 54 -10.42 -1.15 4.94
C ALA A 54 -8.96 -1.49 5.28
N ALA A 55 -8.00 -0.90 4.56
CA ALA A 55 -6.57 -1.05 4.87
C ALA A 55 -6.22 -0.48 6.25
N ARG A 56 -6.79 0.68 6.61
CA ARG A 56 -6.63 1.26 7.96
C ARG A 56 -7.19 0.35 9.04
N ALA A 57 -8.40 -0.18 8.86
CA ALA A 57 -9.03 -1.09 9.81
C ALA A 57 -8.22 -2.39 10.00
N PHE A 58 -7.62 -2.90 8.92
CA PHE A 58 -6.69 -4.03 9.01
C PHE A 58 -5.45 -3.66 9.84
N ALA A 59 -4.81 -2.52 9.56
CA ALA A 59 -3.65 -2.04 10.30
C ALA A 59 -3.94 -1.87 11.81
N ASP A 60 -5.09 -1.29 12.16
CA ASP A 60 -5.52 -1.09 13.55
C ASP A 60 -5.80 -2.43 14.29
N GLY A 61 -6.03 -3.53 13.56
CA GLY A 61 -6.25 -4.86 14.11
C GLY A 61 -4.99 -5.70 14.34
N LEU A 62 -3.81 -5.21 13.91
CA LEU A 62 -2.54 -5.94 14.07
C LEU A 62 -1.94 -5.75 15.46
N THR A 63 -1.26 -6.78 15.97
CA THR A 63 -0.59 -6.75 17.29
C THR A 63 0.86 -6.27 17.23
N VAL A 64 1.43 -6.13 16.03
CA VAL A 64 2.79 -5.63 15.80
C VAL A 64 2.80 -4.09 15.80
N PRO A 65 3.98 -3.45 15.94
CA PRO A 65 4.07 -2.00 15.75
C PRO A 65 3.71 -1.62 14.32
N VAL A 66 2.65 -0.82 14.17
CA VAL A 66 2.20 -0.30 12.87
C VAL A 66 2.25 1.22 12.88
N GLN A 67 2.90 1.79 11.85
CA GLN A 67 2.80 3.20 11.52
C GLN A 67 1.86 3.36 10.33
N VAL A 68 0.91 4.28 10.42
CA VAL A 68 -0.02 4.58 9.33
C VAL A 68 0.14 6.04 8.94
N GLN A 69 0.50 6.28 7.69
CA GLN A 69 0.46 7.59 7.06
C GLN A 69 -0.79 7.70 6.19
N TRP A 70 -1.52 8.78 6.39
CA TRP A 70 -2.73 9.10 5.64
C TRP A 70 -2.50 10.39 4.85
N TYR A 71 -2.70 10.32 3.53
CA TYR A 71 -2.51 11.42 2.60
C TYR A 71 -3.86 11.82 2.02
N PRO A 72 -4.58 12.79 2.62
CA PRO A 72 -6.01 13.02 2.33
C PRO A 72 -6.33 13.26 0.87
N GLU A 73 -5.46 13.96 0.13
CA GLU A 73 -5.72 14.42 -1.24
C GLU A 73 -5.12 13.50 -2.32
N MET A 74 -4.31 12.51 -1.92
CA MET A 74 -3.60 11.64 -2.86
C MET A 74 -4.47 10.47 -3.33
N TYR A 75 -4.25 10.08 -4.59
CA TYR A 75 -4.86 8.91 -5.23
C TYR A 75 -4.00 7.65 -5.01
N HIS A 76 -4.27 6.59 -5.79
CA HIS A 76 -3.68 5.27 -5.62
C HIS A 76 -2.15 5.22 -5.73
N GLU A 77 -1.56 5.91 -6.71
CA GLU A 77 -0.13 5.84 -6.99
C GLU A 77 0.67 6.90 -6.21
N LEU A 78 0.75 6.75 -4.88
CA LEU A 78 1.40 7.74 -3.97
C LEU A 78 2.83 8.13 -4.39
N LEU A 79 3.60 7.20 -4.96
CA LEU A 79 4.97 7.45 -5.42
C LEU A 79 5.05 8.21 -6.75
N HIS A 80 3.95 8.30 -7.49
CA HIS A 80 3.83 9.09 -8.73
C HIS A 80 2.95 10.34 -8.54
N ASP A 81 2.46 10.58 -7.33
CA ASP A 81 1.70 11.77 -6.99
C ASP A 81 2.58 13.04 -7.12
N PRO A 82 2.04 14.19 -7.56
CA PRO A 82 2.79 15.44 -7.61
C PRO A 82 3.43 15.88 -6.28
N GLN A 83 2.95 15.35 -5.14
CA GLN A 83 3.45 15.64 -3.80
C GLN A 83 4.20 14.44 -3.19
N ASN A 84 4.77 13.56 -4.02
CA ASN A 84 5.41 12.31 -3.61
C ASN A 84 6.64 12.48 -2.69
N GLU A 85 7.24 13.68 -2.60
CA GLU A 85 8.43 13.90 -1.80
C GLU A 85 8.17 13.62 -0.32
N GLN A 86 6.96 13.96 0.16
CA GLN A 86 6.54 13.66 1.52
C GLN A 86 6.42 12.15 1.75
N VAL A 87 5.84 11.42 0.79
CA VAL A 87 5.69 9.95 0.85
C VAL A 87 7.07 9.28 0.93
N ILE A 88 8.02 9.72 0.11
CA ILE A 88 9.40 9.22 0.11
C ILE A 88 10.09 9.53 1.44
N ALA A 89 9.93 10.75 1.96
CA ALA A 89 10.50 11.13 3.26
C ALA A 89 9.97 10.27 4.40
N ASP A 90 8.67 9.94 4.41
CA ASP A 90 8.05 9.08 5.41
C ASP A 90 8.57 7.64 5.34
N ILE A 91 8.77 7.11 4.13
CA ILE A 91 9.40 5.79 3.91
C ILE A 91 10.82 5.78 4.48
N VAL A 92 11.64 6.78 4.13
CA VAL A 92 13.03 6.88 4.59
C VAL A 92 13.09 7.00 6.12
N ALA A 93 12.23 7.84 6.71
CA ALA A 93 12.16 7.99 8.16
C ALA A 93 11.80 6.66 8.85
N PHE A 94 10.83 5.93 8.31
CA PHE A 94 10.46 4.61 8.82
C PHE A 94 11.62 3.61 8.74
N LEU A 95 12.34 3.57 7.63
CA LEU A 95 13.49 2.67 7.46
C LEU A 95 14.68 3.05 8.37
N ALA A 96 14.95 4.34 8.56
CA ALA A 96 16.01 4.84 9.43
C ALA A 96 15.81 4.39 10.90
N THR A 97 14.56 4.35 11.39
CA THR A 97 14.26 3.83 12.75
C THR A 97 14.55 2.33 12.92
N ARG A 98 14.84 1.61 11.82
CA ARG A 98 15.14 0.17 11.79
C ARG A 98 16.59 -0.14 11.44
N GLY A 99 17.44 0.88 11.30
CA GLY A 99 18.85 0.70 10.94
C GLY A 99 19.06 0.28 9.48
N VAL A 100 18.08 0.52 8.62
CA VAL A 100 18.15 0.27 7.17
C VAL A 100 18.16 1.63 6.48
N ALA A 101 19.32 2.30 6.43
CA ALA A 101 19.49 3.57 5.71
C ALA A 101 20.93 3.69 5.20
#